data_AF-A0A958DF95-F1
#
_entry.id   AF-A0A958DF95-F1
#
_cell.length_a   1.000
_cell.length_b   1.000
_cell.length_c   1.000
_cell.angle_alpha   90.00
_cell.angle_beta   90.00
_cell.angle_gamma   90.00
#
_symmetry.space_group_name_H-M   'P 1'
#
loop_
_entity.id
_entity.type
_entity.pdbx_description
1 polymer ?
#
loop_
_entity_poly.entity_id
_entity_poly.type
_entity_poly.pdbx_seq_one_letter_code
_entity_poly.pdbx_strand_id
1 'polypeptide(L)'
;MNSRRLSSGLILILLSVILAGCAGARERSFKVSEDWSRGNRIGTTSIRQPVALAADNEGAYLTWPVKTEDATRLDYVRLGPDGLVITDTILALTTIFPQSPQLLAGDDLHLFLVTRVESGQLDGVYHLPLSRDGQVLSEPQRLSGGDQKVGDVVARQAPNGDMHVVWDVIEGPGVGVYHGRLDPDGALVGFPQLIGPDGHRPSAQFGADGTLHLAWMLPVGASRQDIYYSSLAPGTEVSNDPVRVADPRISSTDLESAPVLAVDGSDVAIFWSVEHRTGLAAGSAELSNVTFPADDPDLQVIQTIHVPDEAKPRYQQIDRFAPADHVAVPAEGDVWTGFIEMPQTLPWSGSGVAVLANMTYDFRVNPRSQLGLLMVENGQLAAYQQPALTRQFSLHPTGAVSPDGQLHAAWIDLESPGEYSVYYASTRPGVVAALDQRTGNDTFNDTVDLAWGMASGLTLLPLSIIAALPIIVVMGIYYITGHDGSLRGNLGAQFALVVALVLYLTTKLIIMGGLLDRPPFMNVVPESFAIAWAWIVSVAIAGIALVSMLIYIRRNKRPELLKAALLFFAVDALMTLLLYGPTFYGE
;
A
#
# COMPACT_ATOMS: atom_id res chain seq x y z
N MET A 1 -19.21 -9.53 48.07
CA MET A 1 -18.41 -10.05 46.93
C MET A 1 -17.02 -9.45 47.04
N ASN A 2 -15.99 -10.27 47.28
CA ASN A 2 -14.68 -9.82 47.76
C ASN A 2 -13.92 -8.99 46.72
N SER A 3 -13.58 -7.75 47.06
CA SER A 3 -12.79 -6.81 46.22
C SER A 3 -11.48 -7.41 45.70
N ARG A 4 -10.86 -8.34 46.47
CA ARG A 4 -9.66 -9.07 46.07
C ARG A 4 -9.84 -10.00 44.86
N ARG A 5 -11.03 -10.58 44.64
CA ARG A 5 -11.27 -11.45 43.47
C ARG A 5 -11.47 -10.63 42.19
N LEU A 6 -12.05 -9.44 42.30
CA LEU A 6 -12.19 -8.51 41.17
C LEU A 6 -10.84 -7.94 40.74
N SER A 7 -9.95 -7.58 41.68
CA SER A 7 -8.63 -7.05 41.34
C SER A 7 -7.73 -8.07 40.65
N SER A 8 -7.75 -9.34 41.08
CA SER A 8 -6.94 -10.39 40.45
C SER A 8 -7.42 -10.74 39.05
N GLY A 9 -8.73 -10.76 38.81
CA GLY A 9 -9.30 -10.99 37.47
C GLY A 9 -8.94 -9.87 36.49
N LEU A 10 -9.01 -8.61 36.94
CA LEU A 10 -8.65 -7.45 36.11
C LEU A 10 -7.16 -7.46 35.73
N ILE A 11 -6.28 -7.80 36.68
CA ILE A 11 -4.84 -7.91 36.42
C ILE A 11 -4.54 -9.01 35.41
N LEU A 12 -5.18 -10.17 35.53
CA LEU A 12 -5.02 -11.28 34.57
C LEU A 12 -5.50 -10.90 33.17
N ILE A 13 -6.63 -10.20 33.06
CA ILE A 13 -7.13 -9.69 31.77
C ILE A 13 -6.14 -8.67 31.19
N LEU A 14 -5.67 -7.72 31.99
CA LEU A 14 -4.71 -6.71 31.55
C LEU A 14 -3.40 -7.35 31.09
N LEU A 15 -2.88 -8.34 31.82
CA LEU A 15 -1.67 -9.06 31.46
C LEU A 15 -1.87 -9.87 30.17
N SER A 16 -3.05 -10.47 29.99
CA SER A 16 -3.39 -11.22 28.77
C SER A 16 -3.47 -10.28 27.56
N VAL A 17 -4.03 -9.08 27.72
CA VAL A 17 -4.07 -8.04 26.67
C VAL A 17 -2.67 -7.52 26.34
N ILE A 18 -1.81 -7.30 27.35
CA ILE A 18 -0.43 -6.87 27.13
C ILE A 18 0.37 -7.94 26.37
N LEU A 19 0.21 -9.21 26.74
CA LEU A 19 0.88 -10.33 26.04
C LEU A 19 0.32 -10.54 24.63
N ALA A 20 -0.98 -10.28 24.42
CA ALA A 20 -1.60 -10.34 23.09
C ALA A 20 -1.19 -9.17 22.18
N GLY A 21 -0.80 -8.02 22.73
CA GLY A 21 -0.27 -6.88 21.95
C GLY A 21 1.08 -7.16 21.27
N CYS A 22 1.75 -8.27 21.62
CA CYS A 22 2.91 -8.79 20.90
C CYS A 22 2.54 -9.83 19.82
N ALA A 23 1.24 -10.03 19.52
CA ALA A 23 0.82 -10.93 18.47
C ALA A 23 1.47 -10.54 17.14
N GLY A 24 1.93 -11.56 16.39
CA GLY A 24 2.68 -11.39 15.15
C GLY A 24 1.90 -10.64 14.07
N ALA A 25 2.60 -10.29 13.00
CA ALA A 25 2.03 -9.61 11.84
C ALA A 25 0.73 -10.28 11.37
N ARG A 26 -0.28 -9.47 11.05
CA ARG A 26 -1.58 -9.95 10.59
C ARG A 26 -1.39 -10.70 9.27
N GLU A 27 -1.93 -11.91 9.18
CA GLU A 27 -1.82 -12.73 7.95
C GLU A 27 -2.62 -12.15 6.79
N ARG A 28 -3.70 -11.40 7.05
CA ARG A 28 -4.58 -10.85 6.02
C ARG A 28 -4.78 -9.35 6.18
N SER A 29 -4.78 -8.63 5.06
CA SER A 29 -5.06 -7.20 4.99
C SER A 29 -6.52 -6.90 5.34
N PHE A 30 -6.84 -5.63 5.53
CA PHE A 30 -8.22 -5.17 5.52
C PHE A 30 -8.79 -5.22 4.10
N LYS A 31 -10.09 -5.53 4.00
CA LYS A 31 -10.86 -5.47 2.76
C LYS A 31 -11.27 -4.02 2.50
N VAL A 32 -11.05 -3.52 1.28
CA VAL A 32 -11.42 -2.16 0.88
C VAL A 32 -12.35 -2.18 -0.32
N SER A 33 -11.94 -2.80 -1.42
CA SER A 33 -12.76 -2.99 -2.62
C SER A 33 -13.52 -4.31 -2.57
N GLU A 34 -14.74 -4.34 -3.12
CA GLU A 34 -15.54 -5.56 -3.30
C GLU A 34 -14.87 -6.55 -4.26
N ASP A 35 -14.27 -6.09 -5.35
CA ASP A 35 -13.68 -6.94 -6.39
C ASP A 35 -12.48 -7.76 -5.92
N TRP A 36 -11.75 -7.28 -4.91
CA TRP A 36 -10.30 -7.57 -4.80
C TRP A 36 -9.81 -8.59 -3.77
N SER A 37 -10.57 -9.49 -3.18
CA SER A 37 -10.08 -10.31 -2.03
C SER A 37 -9.44 -9.45 -0.89
N ARG A 38 -8.93 -10.09 0.17
CA ARG A 38 -8.00 -9.46 1.12
C ARG A 38 -6.59 -9.84 0.73
N GLY A 39 -5.64 -8.92 0.89
CA GLY A 39 -4.22 -9.22 0.74
C GLY A 39 -3.81 -10.34 1.72
N ASN A 40 -3.23 -11.41 1.21
CA ASN A 40 -2.70 -12.52 1.99
C ASN A 40 -1.19 -12.38 2.13
N ARG A 41 -0.66 -12.41 3.35
CA ARG A 41 0.77 -12.42 3.62
C ARG A 41 1.32 -13.80 3.31
N ILE A 42 2.15 -13.88 2.27
CA ILE A 42 2.67 -15.14 1.73
C ILE A 42 4.14 -15.37 2.05
N GLY A 43 4.84 -14.38 2.62
CA GLY A 43 6.24 -14.54 2.99
C GLY A 43 6.85 -13.27 3.58
N THR A 44 8.18 -13.29 3.75
CA THR A 44 8.96 -12.13 4.17
C THR A 44 10.27 -12.02 3.38
N THR A 45 10.85 -10.84 3.39
CA THR A 45 12.20 -10.59 2.87
C THR A 45 12.89 -9.48 3.65
N SER A 46 14.22 -9.48 3.61
CA SER A 46 15.03 -8.34 4.10
C SER A 46 15.52 -7.44 2.96
N ILE A 47 15.06 -7.68 1.73
CA ILE A 47 15.56 -7.04 0.52
C ILE A 47 14.42 -6.22 -0.08
N ARG A 48 14.65 -4.91 -0.22
CA ARG A 48 13.69 -3.97 -0.82
C ARG A 48 13.73 -4.09 -2.36
N GLN A 49 13.08 -5.13 -2.90
CA GLN A 49 12.96 -5.36 -4.35
C GLN A 49 11.55 -5.84 -4.71
N PRO A 50 11.13 -5.66 -5.98
CA PRO A 50 9.87 -6.20 -6.46
C PRO A 50 9.75 -7.72 -6.35
N VAL A 51 8.52 -8.19 -6.21
CA VAL A 51 8.16 -9.61 -6.25
C VAL A 51 7.85 -9.98 -7.69
N ALA A 52 8.55 -10.94 -8.26
CA ALA A 52 8.16 -11.46 -9.57
C ALA A 52 6.85 -12.22 -9.44
N LEU A 53 5.89 -11.93 -10.32
CA LEU A 53 4.56 -12.53 -10.31
C LEU A 53 4.18 -12.96 -11.73
N ALA A 54 3.78 -14.22 -11.87
CA ALA A 54 3.10 -14.75 -13.04
C ALA A 54 1.78 -15.39 -12.61
N ALA A 55 0.79 -15.42 -13.49
CA ALA A 55 -0.51 -16.02 -13.18
C ALA A 55 -1.07 -16.75 -14.40
N ASP A 56 -1.76 -17.87 -14.14
CA ASP A 56 -2.47 -18.65 -15.13
C ASP A 56 -3.80 -19.17 -14.56
N ASN A 57 -4.46 -20.07 -15.29
CA ASN A 57 -5.74 -20.65 -14.84
C ASN A 57 -5.61 -21.57 -13.61
N GLU A 58 -4.41 -22.08 -13.31
CA GLU A 58 -4.16 -22.93 -12.14
C GLU A 58 -3.87 -22.12 -10.88
N GLY A 59 -3.42 -20.87 -11.03
CA GLY A 59 -3.16 -20.01 -9.88
C GLY A 59 -2.17 -18.89 -10.17
N ALA A 60 -1.32 -18.62 -9.18
CA ALA A 60 -0.27 -17.61 -9.26
C ALA A 60 1.05 -18.17 -8.76
N TYR A 61 2.14 -17.69 -9.35
CA TYR A 61 3.51 -18.07 -9.06
C TYR A 61 4.29 -16.82 -8.69
N LEU A 62 4.95 -16.86 -7.54
CA LEU A 62 5.67 -15.71 -7.01
C LEU A 62 7.09 -16.10 -6.64
N THR A 63 8.02 -15.18 -6.86
CA THR A 63 9.39 -15.33 -6.35
C THR A 63 10.01 -13.99 -6.00
N TRP A 64 10.80 -13.95 -4.93
CA TRP A 64 11.48 -12.75 -4.45
C TRP A 64 12.80 -13.11 -3.79
N PRO A 65 13.78 -12.18 -3.77
CA PRO A 65 15.04 -12.42 -3.12
C PRO A 65 14.87 -12.43 -1.60
N VAL A 66 15.50 -13.38 -0.92
CA VAL A 66 15.56 -13.52 0.54
C VAL A 66 16.99 -13.69 1.00
N LYS A 67 17.35 -13.10 2.14
CA LYS A 67 18.66 -13.29 2.74
C LYS A 67 18.61 -14.48 3.70
N THR A 68 19.38 -15.52 3.40
CA THR A 68 19.62 -16.66 4.30
C THR A 68 20.92 -16.43 5.09
N GLU A 69 21.26 -17.32 6.02
CA GLU A 69 22.50 -17.22 6.80
C GLU A 69 23.75 -17.16 5.91
N ASP A 70 23.76 -17.94 4.82
CA ASP A 70 24.95 -18.13 3.99
C ASP A 70 24.95 -17.28 2.71
N ALA A 71 23.77 -16.89 2.21
CA ALA A 71 23.66 -16.18 0.93
C ALA A 71 22.28 -15.53 0.68
N THR A 72 22.20 -14.70 -0.35
CA THR A 72 20.90 -14.33 -0.95
C THR A 72 20.42 -15.46 -1.86
N ARG A 73 19.15 -15.86 -1.68
CA ARG A 73 18.45 -16.86 -2.48
C ARG A 73 17.14 -16.28 -3.01
N LEU A 74 16.42 -17.03 -3.84
CA LEU A 74 15.05 -16.72 -4.23
C LEU A 74 14.10 -17.62 -3.45
N ASP A 75 13.15 -17.01 -2.75
CA ASP A 75 12.00 -17.73 -2.21
C ASP A 75 10.96 -17.90 -3.31
N TYR A 76 10.19 -18.99 -3.28
CA TYR A 76 9.21 -19.31 -4.31
C TYR A 76 7.92 -19.83 -3.69
N VAL A 77 6.81 -19.23 -4.11
CA VAL A 77 5.46 -19.62 -3.68
C VAL A 77 4.57 -19.88 -4.88
N ARG A 78 3.91 -21.03 -4.87
CA ARG A 78 2.79 -21.35 -5.76
C ARG A 78 1.49 -21.23 -4.99
N LEU A 79 0.58 -20.41 -5.50
CA LEU A 79 -0.78 -20.28 -5.02
C LEU A 79 -1.73 -21.04 -5.93
N GLY A 80 -2.74 -21.69 -5.34
CA GLY A 80 -3.82 -22.33 -6.08
C GLY A 80 -4.80 -21.34 -6.70
N PRO A 81 -5.86 -21.83 -7.37
CA PRO A 81 -6.89 -20.97 -7.97
C PRO A 81 -7.75 -20.26 -6.92
N ASP A 82 -7.67 -20.70 -5.66
CA ASP A 82 -8.26 -20.09 -4.47
C ASP A 82 -7.29 -19.15 -3.72
N GLY A 83 -6.08 -18.96 -4.23
CA GLY A 83 -5.08 -18.06 -3.64
C GLY A 83 -4.44 -18.60 -2.36
N LEU A 84 -4.68 -19.88 -2.02
CA LEU A 84 -4.02 -20.54 -0.91
C LEU A 84 -2.67 -21.10 -1.34
N VAL A 85 -1.70 -21.10 -0.43
CA VAL A 85 -0.35 -21.62 -0.67
C VAL A 85 -0.39 -23.13 -0.88
N ILE A 86 0.08 -23.59 -2.03
CA ILE A 86 0.27 -25.00 -2.37
C ILE A 86 1.72 -25.40 -2.12
N THR A 87 2.66 -24.58 -2.59
CA THR A 87 4.11 -24.80 -2.48
C THR A 87 4.76 -23.54 -1.94
N ASP A 88 5.70 -23.73 -1.00
CA ASP A 88 6.54 -22.69 -0.40
C ASP A 88 7.94 -23.30 -0.24
N THR A 89 8.91 -22.82 -1.01
CA THR A 89 10.27 -23.36 -1.03
C THR A 89 11.29 -22.32 -1.48
N ILE A 90 12.53 -22.46 -1.00
CA ILE A 90 13.67 -21.72 -1.54
C ILE A 90 14.15 -22.42 -2.83
N LEU A 91 14.33 -21.65 -3.90
CA LEU A 91 14.86 -22.16 -5.17
C LEU A 91 16.33 -22.59 -5.01
N ALA A 92 16.63 -23.80 -5.43
CA ALA A 92 17.99 -24.38 -5.39
C ALA A 92 18.86 -23.86 -6.55
N LEU A 93 19.20 -22.56 -6.52
CA LEU A 93 20.00 -21.90 -7.55
C LEU A 93 21.51 -21.97 -7.23
N THR A 94 22.32 -22.15 -8.26
CA THR A 94 23.78 -22.04 -8.22
C THR A 94 24.27 -20.58 -8.26
N THR A 95 23.35 -19.62 -8.32
CA THR A 95 23.65 -18.20 -8.51
C THR A 95 23.97 -17.46 -7.20
N ILE A 96 24.62 -16.32 -7.34
CA ILE A 96 25.05 -15.43 -6.26
C ILE A 96 24.33 -14.09 -6.42
N PHE A 97 23.60 -13.70 -5.37
CA PHE A 97 22.92 -12.40 -5.28
C PHE A 97 21.88 -12.18 -6.40
N PRO A 98 20.83 -13.04 -6.49
CA PRO A 98 19.77 -12.84 -7.47
C PRO A 98 19.01 -11.53 -7.23
N GLN A 99 18.81 -10.75 -8.28
CA GLN A 99 18.11 -9.46 -8.28
C GLN A 99 17.12 -9.36 -9.42
N SER A 100 16.14 -8.46 -9.26
CA SER A 100 15.17 -8.11 -10.30
C SER A 100 14.54 -9.33 -10.99
N PRO A 101 14.02 -10.32 -10.24
CA PRO A 101 13.44 -11.49 -10.85
C PRO A 101 12.25 -11.10 -11.73
N GLN A 102 12.09 -11.76 -12.88
CA GLN A 102 10.94 -11.70 -13.77
C GLN A 102 10.47 -13.13 -14.02
N LEU A 103 9.17 -13.36 -13.95
CA LEU A 103 8.59 -14.69 -14.11
C LEU A 103 7.57 -14.66 -15.25
N LEU A 104 7.68 -15.59 -16.19
CA LEU A 104 6.70 -15.83 -17.24
C LEU A 104 6.12 -17.24 -17.08
N ALA A 105 4.80 -17.38 -17.25
CA ALA A 105 4.13 -18.68 -17.19
C ALA A 105 3.87 -19.22 -18.59
N GLY A 106 4.41 -20.42 -18.88
CA GLY A 106 4.09 -21.23 -20.04
C GLY A 106 3.69 -22.65 -19.62
N ASP A 107 4.07 -23.65 -20.42
CA ASP A 107 3.98 -25.06 -20.00
C ASP A 107 4.83 -25.27 -18.73
N ASP A 108 6.09 -24.82 -18.81
CA ASP A 108 6.96 -24.57 -17.67
C ASP A 108 7.01 -23.07 -17.33
N LEU A 109 7.56 -22.73 -16.16
CA LEU A 109 7.82 -21.35 -15.78
C LEU A 109 9.19 -20.92 -16.32
N HIS A 110 9.31 -19.69 -16.82
CA HIS A 110 10.59 -19.12 -17.23
C HIS A 110 10.96 -18.00 -16.28
N LEU A 111 12.10 -18.17 -15.59
CA LEU A 111 12.65 -17.19 -14.67
C LEU A 111 13.80 -16.45 -15.34
N PHE A 112 13.73 -15.12 -15.32
CA PHE A 112 14.82 -14.23 -15.70
C PHE A 112 15.26 -13.45 -14.47
N LEU A 113 16.57 -13.24 -14.31
CA LEU A 113 17.10 -12.46 -13.20
C LEU A 113 18.45 -11.82 -13.53
N VAL A 114 18.78 -10.77 -12.80
CA VAL A 114 20.12 -10.18 -12.79
C VAL A 114 20.92 -10.83 -11.66
N THR A 115 22.04 -11.47 -11.98
CA THR A 115 22.84 -12.23 -11.00
C THR A 115 24.24 -12.52 -11.54
N ARG A 116 25.09 -13.15 -10.73
CA ARG A 116 26.32 -13.82 -11.19
C ARG A 116 26.37 -15.28 -10.75
N VAL A 117 27.18 -16.11 -11.39
CA VAL A 117 27.35 -17.54 -11.01
C VAL A 117 28.66 -17.76 -10.25
N GLU A 118 29.69 -16.97 -10.53
CA GLU A 118 30.98 -17.07 -9.86
C GLU A 118 31.40 -15.75 -9.19
N SER A 119 32.19 -15.86 -8.13
CA SER A 119 32.81 -14.69 -7.50
C SER A 119 33.78 -14.02 -8.47
N GLY A 120 33.64 -12.70 -8.68
CA GLY A 120 34.46 -11.92 -9.60
C GLY A 120 33.85 -11.72 -10.99
N GLN A 121 32.77 -12.44 -11.35
CA GLN A 121 31.98 -12.11 -12.53
C GLN A 121 31.14 -10.86 -12.31
N LEU A 122 30.91 -10.10 -13.38
CA LEU A 122 29.93 -9.02 -13.41
C LEU A 122 28.51 -9.60 -13.38
N ASP A 123 27.59 -8.86 -12.77
CA ASP A 123 26.17 -9.22 -12.76
C ASP A 123 25.64 -9.19 -14.20
N GLY A 124 25.06 -10.30 -14.67
CA GLY A 124 24.50 -10.45 -16.00
C GLY A 124 23.03 -10.84 -15.93
N VAL A 125 22.34 -10.81 -17.08
CA VAL A 125 21.00 -11.38 -17.20
C VAL A 125 21.10 -12.88 -17.44
N TYR A 126 20.36 -13.67 -16.67
CA TYR A 126 20.28 -15.12 -16.78
C TYR A 126 18.84 -15.55 -16.99
N HIS A 127 18.66 -16.64 -17.74
CA HIS A 127 17.41 -17.37 -17.91
C HIS A 127 17.55 -18.78 -17.34
N LEU A 128 16.47 -19.28 -16.76
CA LEU A 128 16.32 -20.70 -16.43
C LEU A 128 14.84 -21.12 -16.47
N PRO A 129 14.54 -22.33 -16.96
CA PRO A 129 13.23 -22.96 -16.82
C PRO A 129 13.05 -23.56 -15.42
N LEU A 130 11.85 -23.40 -14.87
CA LEU A 130 11.41 -23.98 -13.61
C LEU A 130 10.14 -24.80 -13.86
N SER A 131 10.00 -25.93 -13.17
CA SER A 131 8.70 -26.58 -13.04
C SER A 131 7.72 -25.68 -12.29
N ARG A 132 6.43 -25.97 -12.42
CA ARG A 132 5.34 -25.32 -11.67
C ARG A 132 5.42 -25.48 -10.15
N ASP A 133 6.27 -26.37 -9.64
CA ASP A 133 6.51 -26.55 -8.19
C ASP A 133 7.86 -25.95 -7.74
N GLY A 134 8.51 -25.15 -8.59
CA GLY A 134 9.75 -24.45 -8.25
C GLY A 134 11.02 -25.29 -8.36
N GLN A 135 10.97 -26.48 -8.97
CA GLN A 135 12.18 -27.24 -9.30
C GLN A 135 12.90 -26.63 -10.51
N VAL A 136 14.20 -26.40 -10.38
CA VAL A 136 15.07 -25.91 -11.46
C VAL A 136 15.28 -27.02 -12.50
N LEU A 137 14.92 -26.77 -13.75
CA LEU A 137 14.93 -27.79 -14.81
C LEU A 137 16.26 -27.84 -15.58
N SER A 138 17.00 -26.73 -15.64
CA SER A 138 18.33 -26.67 -16.24
C SER A 138 19.25 -25.68 -15.52
N GLU A 139 20.55 -25.76 -15.80
CA GLU A 139 21.51 -24.77 -15.33
C GLU A 139 21.18 -23.36 -15.88
N PRO A 140 21.49 -22.28 -15.13
CA PRO A 140 21.27 -20.91 -15.58
C PRO A 140 22.04 -20.59 -16.86
N GLN A 141 21.32 -20.13 -17.89
CA GLN A 141 21.90 -19.65 -19.14
C GLN A 141 22.11 -18.14 -19.07
N ARG A 142 23.36 -17.67 -19.21
CA ARG A 142 23.65 -16.23 -19.34
C ARG A 142 23.21 -15.73 -20.72
N LEU A 143 22.43 -14.65 -20.76
CA LEU A 143 21.98 -14.01 -21.99
C LEU A 143 22.86 -12.82 -22.40
N SER A 144 23.45 -12.11 -21.44
CA SER A 144 24.36 -10.97 -21.69
C SER A 144 25.80 -11.41 -21.96
N GLY A 145 26.61 -10.50 -22.54
CA GLY A 145 28.04 -10.69 -22.74
C GLY A 145 28.79 -10.88 -21.41
N GLY A 146 29.87 -11.67 -21.44
CA GLY A 146 30.64 -12.07 -20.25
C GLY A 146 31.25 -10.91 -19.46
N ASP A 147 31.58 -9.84 -20.16
CA ASP A 147 32.23 -8.60 -19.71
C ASP A 147 31.26 -7.42 -19.58
N GLN A 148 29.96 -7.69 -19.65
CA GLN A 148 28.89 -6.70 -19.48
C GLN A 148 28.24 -6.84 -18.10
N LYS A 149 28.06 -5.72 -17.42
CA LYS A 149 27.26 -5.60 -16.20
C LYS A 149 25.86 -5.11 -16.54
N VAL A 150 24.86 -5.86 -16.10
CA VAL A 150 23.44 -5.56 -16.31
C VAL A 150 22.86 -4.86 -15.08
N GLY A 151 22.00 -3.86 -15.29
CA GLY A 151 21.29 -3.17 -14.22
C GLY A 151 19.89 -3.74 -14.00
N ASP A 152 19.07 -3.68 -15.04
CA ASP A 152 17.66 -4.01 -15.07
C ASP A 152 17.32 -4.94 -16.24
N VAL A 153 16.27 -5.76 -16.06
CA VAL A 153 15.76 -6.70 -17.06
C VAL A 153 14.24 -6.70 -17.06
N VAL A 154 13.65 -6.76 -18.25
CA VAL A 154 12.23 -6.95 -18.49
C VAL A 154 12.05 -8.11 -19.46
N ALA A 155 11.18 -9.05 -19.11
CA ALA A 155 10.83 -10.18 -19.97
C ALA A 155 9.33 -10.14 -20.29
N ARG A 156 8.98 -10.47 -21.54
CA ARG A 156 7.58 -10.56 -22.02
C ARG A 156 7.43 -11.78 -22.92
N GLN A 157 6.28 -12.43 -22.85
CA GLN A 157 5.95 -13.52 -23.75
C GLN A 157 5.05 -13.01 -24.88
N ALA A 158 5.41 -13.36 -26.10
CA ALA A 158 4.62 -13.10 -27.29
C ALA A 158 3.46 -14.11 -27.40
N PRO A 159 2.39 -13.82 -28.17
CA PRO A 159 1.26 -14.73 -28.35
C PRO A 159 1.62 -16.11 -28.94
N ASN A 160 2.75 -16.22 -29.63
CA ASN A 160 3.27 -17.49 -30.17
C ASN A 160 4.09 -18.31 -29.16
N GLY A 161 4.28 -17.81 -27.94
CA GLY A 161 5.08 -18.43 -26.89
C GLY A 161 6.55 -17.99 -26.86
N ASP A 162 7.05 -17.32 -27.89
CA ASP A 162 8.41 -16.76 -27.90
C ASP A 162 8.56 -15.77 -26.74
N MET A 163 9.74 -15.73 -26.14
CA MET A 163 10.04 -14.80 -25.06
C MET A 163 10.95 -13.70 -25.58
N HIS A 164 10.59 -12.46 -25.30
CA HIS A 164 11.39 -11.28 -25.59
C HIS A 164 11.94 -10.73 -24.28
N VAL A 165 13.25 -10.56 -24.23
CA VAL A 165 13.97 -10.07 -23.06
C VAL A 165 14.68 -8.79 -23.45
N VAL A 166 14.50 -7.75 -22.64
CA VAL A 166 15.12 -6.45 -22.82
C VAL A 166 15.87 -6.10 -21.54
N TRP A 167 17.13 -5.73 -21.64
CA TRP A 167 17.96 -5.39 -20.49
C TRP A 167 18.88 -4.23 -20.80
N ASP A 168 19.36 -3.54 -19.76
CA ASP A 168 20.40 -2.55 -19.92
C ASP A 168 21.78 -3.09 -19.55
N VAL A 169 22.81 -2.56 -20.19
CA VAL A 169 24.21 -2.78 -19.84
C VAL A 169 24.74 -1.46 -19.29
N ILE A 170 25.06 -1.43 -18.00
CA ILE A 170 25.49 -0.23 -17.27
C ILE A 170 27.02 -0.09 -17.17
N GLU A 171 27.76 -1.17 -17.44
CA GLU A 171 29.23 -1.20 -17.43
C GLU A 171 29.72 -2.28 -18.42
N GLY A 172 30.83 -2.02 -19.11
CA GLY A 172 31.42 -2.94 -20.11
C GLY A 172 31.31 -2.41 -21.55
N PRO A 173 31.64 -3.22 -22.57
CA PRO A 173 31.52 -2.81 -23.95
C PRO A 173 30.07 -2.73 -24.40
N GLY A 174 29.76 -1.67 -25.17
CA GLY A 174 28.44 -1.44 -25.73
C GLY A 174 27.38 -1.15 -24.67
N VAL A 175 27.64 -0.22 -23.75
CA VAL A 175 26.64 0.30 -22.79
C VAL A 175 25.38 0.75 -23.53
N GLY A 176 24.22 0.38 -23.00
CA GLY A 176 22.92 0.67 -23.60
C GLY A 176 21.89 -0.44 -23.40
N VAL A 177 20.75 -0.31 -24.09
CA VAL A 177 19.64 -1.26 -24.04
C VAL A 177 19.77 -2.31 -25.12
N TYR A 178 19.67 -3.58 -24.71
CA TYR A 178 19.70 -4.75 -25.58
C TYR A 178 18.35 -5.43 -25.63
N HIS A 179 18.06 -6.05 -26.77
CA HIS A 179 16.95 -6.96 -26.98
C HIS A 179 17.47 -8.35 -27.37
N GLY A 180 16.90 -9.39 -26.76
CA GLY A 180 17.11 -10.78 -27.12
C GLY A 180 15.77 -11.50 -27.26
N ARG A 181 15.73 -12.53 -28.11
CA ARG A 181 14.58 -13.40 -28.29
C ARG A 181 14.94 -14.84 -27.95
N LEU A 182 14.08 -15.51 -27.22
CA LEU A 182 14.16 -16.93 -26.92
C LEU A 182 12.94 -17.61 -27.53
N ASP A 183 13.12 -18.84 -28.01
CA ASP A 183 12.00 -19.71 -28.39
C ASP A 183 11.23 -20.19 -27.14
N PRO A 184 10.09 -20.87 -27.29
CA PRO A 184 9.30 -21.34 -26.16
C PRO A 184 10.04 -22.31 -25.23
N ASP A 185 11.07 -23.01 -25.73
CA ASP A 185 11.90 -23.91 -24.92
C ASP A 185 13.01 -23.15 -24.15
N GLY A 186 13.15 -21.85 -24.40
CA GLY A 186 14.14 -20.99 -23.77
C GLY A 186 15.49 -20.95 -24.49
N ALA A 187 15.61 -21.49 -25.70
CA ALA A 187 16.83 -21.35 -26.48
C ALA A 187 16.89 -19.97 -27.15
N LEU A 188 18.08 -19.34 -27.10
CA LEU A 188 18.28 -18.03 -27.70
C LEU A 188 18.18 -18.12 -29.24
N VAL A 189 17.33 -17.27 -29.82
CA VAL A 189 17.13 -17.14 -31.26
C VAL A 189 17.91 -15.94 -31.77
N GLY A 190 19.04 -16.20 -32.43
CA GLY A 190 19.94 -15.16 -32.94
C GLY A 190 20.87 -14.59 -31.86
N PHE A 191 21.47 -13.43 -32.16
CA PHE A 191 22.32 -12.71 -31.21
C PHE A 191 21.56 -11.54 -30.60
N PRO A 192 21.79 -11.19 -29.32
CA PRO A 192 21.23 -9.98 -28.73
C PRO A 192 21.63 -8.73 -29.52
N GLN A 193 20.68 -7.82 -29.72
CA GLN A 193 20.88 -6.60 -30.49
C GLN A 193 20.87 -5.37 -29.57
N LEU A 194 21.83 -4.46 -29.78
CA LEU A 194 21.83 -3.15 -29.12
C LEU A 194 20.80 -2.25 -29.83
N ILE A 195 19.72 -1.91 -29.13
CA ILE A 195 18.59 -1.13 -29.66
C ILE A 195 18.57 0.33 -29.16
N GLY A 196 19.23 0.60 -28.03
CA GLY A 196 19.31 1.94 -27.45
C GLY A 196 20.69 2.22 -26.88
N PRO A 197 21.65 2.71 -27.68
CA PRO A 197 22.97 3.10 -27.19
C PRO A 197 22.87 4.07 -26.00
N ASP A 198 23.65 3.85 -24.95
CA ASP A 198 23.65 4.63 -23.69
C ASP A 198 22.31 4.68 -22.92
N GLY A 199 21.28 3.97 -23.39
CA GLY A 199 19.99 3.86 -22.71
C GLY A 199 20.03 2.94 -21.50
N HIS A 200 19.10 3.12 -20.57
CA HIS A 200 18.96 2.34 -19.35
C HIS A 200 17.49 2.21 -18.93
N ARG A 201 17.21 1.35 -17.93
CA ARG A 201 15.86 1.13 -17.38
C ARG A 201 14.82 0.82 -18.47
N PRO A 202 14.98 -0.29 -19.21
CA PRO A 202 14.09 -0.60 -20.30
C PRO A 202 12.69 -1.01 -19.81
N SER A 203 11.73 -0.88 -20.71
CA SER A 203 10.36 -1.34 -20.56
C SER A 203 9.88 -1.92 -21.87
N ALA A 204 8.99 -2.92 -21.79
CA ALA A 204 8.49 -3.64 -22.94
C ALA A 204 7.05 -4.10 -22.71
N GLN A 205 6.22 -4.03 -23.74
CA GLN A 205 4.84 -4.54 -23.74
C GLN A 205 4.42 -4.93 -25.15
N PHE A 206 3.68 -6.03 -25.28
CA PHE A 206 3.05 -6.39 -26.55
C PHE A 206 1.74 -5.64 -26.73
N GLY A 207 1.52 -5.12 -27.94
CA GLY A 207 0.22 -4.69 -28.43
C GLY A 207 -0.64 -5.89 -28.86
N ALA A 208 -1.94 -5.64 -29.06
CA ALA A 208 -2.88 -6.69 -29.51
C ALA A 208 -2.59 -7.22 -30.93
N ASP A 209 -1.84 -6.45 -31.72
CA ASP A 209 -1.35 -6.83 -33.05
C ASP A 209 -0.07 -7.69 -33.02
N GLY A 210 0.48 -7.94 -31.82
CA GLY A 210 1.73 -8.66 -31.61
C GLY A 210 2.99 -7.81 -31.78
N THR A 211 2.86 -6.50 -32.02
CA THR A 211 4.00 -5.57 -32.03
C THR A 211 4.57 -5.44 -30.63
N LEU A 212 5.89 -5.56 -30.50
CA LEU A 212 6.57 -5.29 -29.24
C LEU A 212 6.89 -3.80 -29.15
N HIS A 213 6.27 -3.11 -28.21
CA HIS A 213 6.56 -1.72 -27.89
C HIS A 213 7.65 -1.65 -26.83
N LEU A 214 8.58 -0.71 -27.00
CA LEU A 214 9.78 -0.58 -26.21
C LEU A 214 9.92 0.86 -25.74
N ALA A 215 10.32 1.05 -24.48
CA ALA A 215 10.70 2.35 -23.96
C ALA A 215 11.94 2.24 -23.07
N TRP A 216 12.73 3.30 -22.99
CA TRP A 216 13.89 3.38 -22.11
C TRP A 216 14.24 4.83 -21.80
N MET A 217 15.11 5.03 -20.81
CA MET A 217 15.63 6.34 -20.43
C MET A 217 17.03 6.55 -21.01
N LEU A 218 17.34 7.80 -21.38
CA LEU A 218 18.65 8.24 -21.83
C LEU A 218 19.09 9.46 -21.01
N PRO A 219 20.24 9.42 -20.31
CA PRO A 219 20.69 10.53 -19.50
C PRO A 219 21.24 11.65 -20.38
N VAL A 220 20.70 12.86 -20.22
CA VAL A 220 21.12 14.05 -20.97
C VAL A 220 21.69 15.09 -20.01
N GLY A 221 22.98 14.97 -19.70
CA GLY A 221 23.63 15.82 -18.70
C GLY A 221 23.35 15.35 -17.27
N ALA A 222 23.36 16.27 -16.30
CA ALA A 222 23.33 15.93 -14.87
C ALA A 222 21.92 15.90 -14.23
N SER A 223 20.91 16.50 -14.87
CA SER A 223 19.60 16.75 -14.25
C SER A 223 18.42 16.58 -15.22
N ARG A 224 18.63 15.79 -16.27
CA ARG A 224 17.63 15.56 -17.32
C ARG A 224 17.76 14.13 -17.81
N GLN A 225 16.62 13.47 -17.91
CA GLN A 225 16.46 12.17 -18.55
C GLN A 225 15.51 12.38 -19.74
N ASP A 226 15.86 11.85 -20.90
CA ASP A 226 14.95 11.78 -22.05
C ASP A 226 14.36 10.36 -22.10
N ILE A 227 13.05 10.24 -22.29
CA ILE A 227 12.37 8.96 -22.50
C ILE A 227 12.27 8.72 -24.01
N TYR A 228 12.76 7.58 -24.46
CA TYR A 228 12.69 7.14 -25.85
C TYR A 228 11.68 5.99 -26.00
N TYR A 229 11.08 5.95 -27.18
CA TYR A 229 10.15 4.91 -27.62
C TYR A 229 10.63 4.30 -28.94
N SER A 230 10.42 3.00 -29.10
CA SER A 230 10.56 2.30 -30.37
C SER A 230 9.58 1.12 -30.41
N SER A 231 9.46 0.49 -31.57
CA SER A 231 8.63 -0.70 -31.75
C SER A 231 9.31 -1.71 -32.66
N LEU A 232 9.00 -2.98 -32.42
CA LEU A 232 9.46 -4.12 -33.20
C LEU A 232 8.24 -4.87 -33.74
N ALA A 233 8.08 -4.90 -35.06
CA ALA A 233 6.97 -5.57 -35.71
C ALA A 233 7.04 -7.10 -35.52
N PRO A 234 5.89 -7.80 -35.55
CA PRO A 234 5.85 -9.26 -35.43
C PRO A 234 6.79 -9.95 -36.43
N GLY A 235 7.67 -10.80 -35.94
CA GLY A 235 8.60 -11.59 -36.76
C GLY A 235 9.78 -10.80 -37.35
N THR A 236 9.90 -9.50 -37.08
CA THR A 236 11.11 -8.74 -37.39
C THR A 236 12.09 -8.78 -36.22
N GLU A 237 13.38 -8.71 -36.52
CA GLU A 237 14.44 -8.57 -35.51
C GLU A 237 14.99 -7.15 -35.41
N VAL A 238 14.59 -6.24 -36.33
CA VAL A 238 15.09 -4.86 -36.40
C VAL A 238 14.03 -3.91 -35.86
N SER A 239 14.35 -3.20 -34.78
CA SER A 239 13.50 -2.15 -34.22
C SER A 239 13.42 -0.94 -35.14
N ASN A 240 12.31 -0.21 -35.08
CA ASN A 240 12.21 1.11 -35.72
C ASN A 240 13.19 2.12 -35.09
N ASP A 241 13.50 3.20 -35.81
CA ASP A 241 14.35 4.27 -35.27
C ASP A 241 13.72 4.83 -33.98
N PRO A 242 14.47 4.95 -32.88
CA PRO A 242 13.92 5.45 -31.62
C PRO A 242 13.49 6.91 -31.70
N VAL A 243 12.34 7.25 -31.12
CA VAL A 243 11.79 8.61 -31.03
C VAL A 243 11.77 9.06 -29.58
N ARG A 244 12.20 10.29 -29.30
CA ARG A 244 12.09 10.87 -27.96
C ARG A 244 10.66 11.34 -27.73
N VAL A 245 10.03 10.84 -26.68
CA VAL A 245 8.61 11.09 -26.37
C VAL A 245 8.40 11.92 -25.09
N ALA A 246 9.37 11.99 -24.18
CA ALA A 246 9.30 12.86 -23.01
C ALA A 246 10.69 13.27 -22.52
N ASP A 247 10.75 14.31 -21.68
CA ASP A 247 11.99 14.81 -21.07
C ASP A 247 11.82 15.20 -19.59
N PRO A 248 11.60 14.23 -18.69
CA PRO A 248 11.47 14.50 -17.26
C PRO A 248 12.66 15.28 -16.70
N ARG A 249 12.32 16.29 -15.89
CA ARG A 249 13.30 17.12 -15.16
C ARG A 249 13.49 16.53 -13.78
N ILE A 250 14.73 16.15 -13.47
CA ILE A 250 15.04 15.36 -12.28
C ILE A 250 16.23 16.00 -11.59
N SER A 251 16.09 16.32 -10.31
CA SER A 251 17.21 16.73 -9.47
C SER A 251 18.11 15.54 -9.19
N SER A 252 19.40 15.78 -8.93
CA SER A 252 20.33 14.72 -8.49
C SER A 252 19.96 14.07 -7.16
N THR A 253 19.00 14.64 -6.44
CA THR A 253 18.48 14.17 -5.16
C THR A 253 17.12 13.47 -5.27
N ASP A 254 16.46 13.54 -6.43
CA ASP A 254 15.17 12.89 -6.65
C ASP A 254 15.39 11.38 -6.90
N LEU A 255 14.41 10.56 -6.52
CA LEU A 255 14.38 9.15 -6.92
C LEU A 255 13.38 8.97 -8.06
N GLU A 256 13.87 8.50 -9.19
CA GLU A 256 13.05 8.20 -10.35
C GLU A 256 12.73 6.70 -10.43
N SER A 257 11.50 6.36 -10.79
CA SER A 257 11.14 4.99 -11.20
C SER A 257 11.46 4.74 -12.67
N ALA A 258 11.79 3.50 -13.04
CA ALA A 258 11.88 3.10 -14.45
C ALA A 258 10.57 3.45 -15.20
N PRO A 259 10.66 3.76 -16.52
CA PRO A 259 9.46 3.98 -17.31
C PRO A 259 8.71 2.65 -17.41
N VAL A 260 7.39 2.70 -17.36
CA VAL A 260 6.53 1.54 -17.66
C VAL A 260 5.57 1.90 -18.76
N LEU A 261 5.39 1.01 -19.72
CA LEU A 261 4.57 1.28 -20.89
C LEU A 261 3.38 0.33 -20.98
N ALA A 262 2.28 0.83 -21.54
CA ALA A 262 1.08 0.10 -21.85
C ALA A 262 0.61 0.48 -23.25
N VAL A 263 -0.22 -0.39 -23.82
CA VAL A 263 -0.77 -0.24 -25.16
C VAL A 263 -2.29 -0.43 -25.05
N ASP A 264 -3.05 0.57 -25.48
CA ASP A 264 -4.51 0.52 -25.58
C ASP A 264 -4.92 0.75 -27.04
N GLY A 265 -5.31 -0.33 -27.72
CA GLY A 265 -5.58 -0.28 -29.16
C GLY A 265 -4.33 0.14 -29.95
N SER A 266 -4.40 1.31 -30.60
CA SER A 266 -3.28 1.91 -31.35
C SER A 266 -2.47 2.90 -30.52
N ASP A 267 -2.91 3.24 -29.32
CA ASP A 267 -2.29 4.28 -28.51
C ASP A 267 -1.32 3.65 -27.51
N VAL A 268 -0.17 4.31 -27.34
CA VAL A 268 0.86 3.94 -26.37
C VAL A 268 0.82 4.95 -25.24
N ALA A 269 0.87 4.45 -24.01
CA ALA A 269 1.00 5.25 -22.81
C ALA A 269 2.28 4.84 -22.06
N ILE A 270 3.16 5.79 -21.77
CA ILE A 270 4.37 5.57 -20.97
C ILE A 270 4.25 6.37 -19.68
N PHE A 271 4.44 5.71 -18.54
CA PHE A 271 4.33 6.27 -17.20
C PHE A 271 5.69 6.29 -16.52
N TRP A 272 5.94 7.31 -15.71
CA TRP A 272 7.11 7.40 -14.83
C TRP A 272 6.75 8.20 -13.59
N SER A 273 7.49 7.97 -12.50
CA SER A 273 7.31 8.73 -11.26
C SER A 273 8.62 9.31 -10.75
N VAL A 274 8.52 10.47 -10.10
CA VAL A 274 9.63 11.19 -9.47
C VAL A 274 9.29 11.44 -8.01
N GLU A 275 10.06 10.84 -7.09
CA GLU A 275 10.01 11.09 -5.65
C GLU A 275 10.98 12.22 -5.29
N HIS A 276 10.45 13.30 -4.72
CA HIS A 276 11.23 14.46 -4.32
C HIS A 276 11.74 14.31 -2.89
N ARG A 277 13.06 14.25 -2.70
CA ARG A 277 13.69 14.07 -1.37
C ARG A 277 14.20 15.35 -0.73
N THR A 278 14.24 16.44 -1.48
CA THR A 278 14.79 17.72 -1.03
C THR A 278 13.99 18.89 -1.60
N GLY A 279 14.14 20.07 -1.01
CA GLY A 279 13.45 21.28 -1.47
C GLY A 279 12.03 21.40 -0.92
N LEU A 280 11.20 22.23 -1.56
CA LEU A 280 9.84 22.52 -1.09
C LEU A 280 8.86 21.35 -1.33
N ALA A 281 9.18 20.46 -2.27
CA ALA A 281 8.42 19.25 -2.57
C ALA A 281 8.94 18.02 -1.79
N ALA A 282 9.85 18.19 -0.82
CA ALA A 282 10.43 17.07 -0.10
C ALA A 282 9.34 16.21 0.58
N GLY A 283 9.35 14.89 0.30
CA GLY A 283 8.36 13.94 0.78
C GLY A 283 7.13 13.78 -0.12
N SER A 284 7.13 14.38 -1.32
CA SER A 284 6.11 14.16 -2.35
C SER A 284 6.62 13.23 -3.45
N ALA A 285 5.69 12.63 -4.20
CA ALA A 285 5.99 11.89 -5.42
C ALA A 285 4.91 12.14 -6.47
N GLU A 286 5.33 12.35 -7.71
CA GLU A 286 4.42 12.66 -8.82
C GLU A 286 4.48 11.56 -9.87
N LEU A 287 3.30 11.09 -10.31
CA LEU A 287 3.17 10.18 -11.44
C LEU A 287 2.79 10.98 -12.68
N SER A 288 3.62 10.87 -13.72
CA SER A 288 3.36 11.50 -15.02
C SER A 288 3.25 10.43 -16.11
N ASN A 289 2.61 10.79 -17.21
CA ASN A 289 2.59 9.98 -18.40
C ASN A 289 2.77 10.80 -19.67
N VAL A 290 3.04 10.09 -20.75
CA VAL A 290 2.92 10.56 -22.11
C VAL A 290 2.07 9.58 -22.90
N THR A 291 1.15 10.10 -23.70
CA THR A 291 0.30 9.31 -24.59
C THR A 291 0.46 9.77 -26.04
N PHE A 292 0.47 8.82 -26.98
CA PHE A 292 0.61 9.08 -28.41
C PHE A 292 0.14 7.87 -29.24
N PRO A 293 -0.32 8.07 -30.48
CA PRO A 293 -0.55 6.99 -31.43
C PRO A 293 0.75 6.26 -31.78
N ALA A 294 0.75 4.93 -31.80
CA ALA A 294 1.95 4.12 -32.06
C ALA A 294 2.58 4.37 -33.44
N ASP A 295 1.77 4.79 -34.42
CA ASP A 295 2.17 5.11 -35.80
C ASP A 295 2.65 6.55 -35.98
N ASP A 296 2.38 7.44 -35.01
CA ASP A 296 2.81 8.85 -35.01
C ASP A 296 3.21 9.30 -33.60
N PRO A 297 4.36 8.83 -33.07
CA PRO A 297 4.82 9.14 -31.72
C PRO A 297 5.13 10.63 -31.48
N ASP A 298 5.21 11.45 -32.53
CA ASP A 298 5.40 12.90 -32.42
C ASP A 298 4.13 13.62 -31.90
N LEU A 299 2.95 12.99 -31.96
CA LEU A 299 1.68 13.52 -31.44
C LEU A 299 1.53 13.29 -29.92
N GLN A 300 2.58 13.56 -29.18
CA GLN A 300 2.67 13.31 -27.75
C GLN A 300 1.86 14.30 -26.89
N VAL A 301 1.15 13.75 -25.90
CA VAL A 301 0.46 14.51 -24.86
C VAL A 301 0.99 14.09 -23.49
N ILE A 302 1.71 14.99 -22.83
CA ILE A 302 2.29 14.78 -21.49
C ILE A 302 1.32 15.31 -20.43
N GLN A 303 1.03 14.49 -19.42
CA GLN A 303 0.14 14.84 -18.31
C GLN A 303 0.66 14.32 -16.97
N THR A 304 0.24 14.97 -15.89
CA THR A 304 0.41 14.48 -14.52
C THR A 304 -0.87 13.81 -14.08
N ILE A 305 -0.77 12.61 -13.51
CA ILE A 305 -1.91 11.87 -12.98
C ILE A 305 -2.18 12.35 -11.57
N HIS A 306 -3.39 12.85 -11.34
CA HIS A 306 -3.88 13.22 -10.02
C HIS A 306 -4.93 12.20 -9.57
N VAL A 307 -4.75 11.66 -8.36
CA VAL A 307 -5.66 10.67 -7.76
C VAL A 307 -6.17 11.25 -6.45
N PRO A 308 -7.47 11.15 -6.13
CA PRO A 308 -7.96 11.61 -4.84
C PRO A 308 -7.30 10.85 -3.68
N ASP A 309 -7.01 11.51 -2.56
CA ASP A 309 -6.38 10.89 -1.40
C ASP A 309 -7.36 10.16 -0.46
N GLU A 310 -8.64 10.05 -0.82
CA GLU A 310 -9.66 9.46 0.04
C GLU A 310 -9.37 7.97 0.34
N ALA A 311 -9.13 7.66 1.62
CA ALA A 311 -8.82 6.32 2.11
C ALA A 311 -9.96 5.28 1.96
N LYS A 312 -11.19 5.71 1.72
CA LYS A 312 -12.36 4.85 1.50
C LYS A 312 -13.21 5.46 0.39
N PRO A 313 -12.73 5.39 -0.85
CA PRO A 313 -13.38 6.08 -1.94
C PRO A 313 -14.73 5.42 -2.23
N ARG A 314 -15.66 6.21 -2.78
CA ARG A 314 -17.00 5.71 -3.13
C ARG A 314 -16.95 4.91 -4.40
N TYR A 315 -17.03 3.59 -4.25
CA TYR A 315 -17.11 2.69 -5.40
C TYR A 315 -18.49 2.69 -6.03
N GLN A 316 -18.49 2.69 -7.35
CA GLN A 316 -19.65 2.50 -8.20
C GLN A 316 -19.30 1.46 -9.27
N GLN A 317 -20.28 0.66 -9.66
CA GLN A 317 -20.07 -0.37 -10.67
C GLN A 317 -20.01 0.26 -12.07
N ILE A 318 -18.93 -0.01 -12.80
CA ILE A 318 -18.68 0.43 -14.18
C ILE A 318 -18.11 -0.74 -15.00
N ASP A 319 -18.99 -1.45 -15.71
CA ASP A 319 -18.70 -2.72 -16.40
C ASP A 319 -17.50 -2.69 -17.35
N ARG A 320 -17.17 -1.54 -17.96
CA ARG A 320 -16.03 -1.44 -18.90
C ARG A 320 -14.67 -1.68 -18.25
N PHE A 321 -14.60 -1.63 -16.92
CA PHE A 321 -13.40 -1.90 -16.13
C PHE A 321 -13.38 -3.31 -15.51
N ALA A 322 -14.30 -4.21 -15.89
CA ALA A 322 -14.30 -5.59 -15.40
C ALA A 322 -12.97 -6.31 -15.71
N PRO A 323 -12.46 -7.16 -14.79
CA PRO A 323 -13.06 -7.61 -13.53
C PRO A 323 -12.90 -6.66 -12.32
N ALA A 324 -12.33 -5.47 -12.50
CA ALA A 324 -12.26 -4.44 -11.47
C ALA A 324 -13.34 -3.37 -11.73
N ASP A 325 -14.61 -3.77 -11.74
CA ASP A 325 -15.72 -2.90 -12.12
C ASP A 325 -16.26 -2.03 -10.97
N HIS A 326 -15.96 -2.34 -9.71
CA HIS A 326 -16.30 -1.49 -8.55
C HIS A 326 -15.22 -0.44 -8.32
N VAL A 327 -15.28 0.63 -9.10
CA VAL A 327 -14.27 1.70 -9.12
C VAL A 327 -14.80 3.03 -8.60
N ALA A 328 -13.89 3.86 -8.13
CA ALA A 328 -14.17 5.23 -7.77
C ALA A 328 -13.82 6.15 -8.94
N VAL A 329 -14.66 7.16 -9.17
CA VAL A 329 -14.44 8.15 -10.23
C VAL A 329 -14.04 9.46 -9.57
N PRO A 330 -12.96 10.11 -10.02
CA PRO A 330 -12.58 11.42 -9.50
C PRO A 330 -13.71 12.44 -9.66
N ALA A 331 -13.99 13.21 -8.62
CA ALA A 331 -14.98 14.28 -8.63
C ALA A 331 -14.33 15.66 -8.72
N GLU A 332 -15.10 16.65 -9.21
CA GLU A 332 -14.63 18.03 -9.24
C GLU A 332 -14.47 18.58 -7.82
N GLY A 333 -13.28 19.09 -7.51
CA GLY A 333 -12.94 19.64 -6.19
C GLY A 333 -12.32 18.66 -5.21
N ASP A 334 -12.03 17.42 -5.64
CA ASP A 334 -11.30 16.45 -4.83
C ASP A 334 -9.91 16.95 -4.40
N VAL A 335 -9.49 16.51 -3.22
CA VAL A 335 -8.12 16.71 -2.74
C VAL A 335 -7.26 15.61 -3.32
N TRP A 336 -6.22 16.01 -4.05
CA TRP A 336 -5.32 15.08 -4.71
C TRP A 336 -4.23 14.62 -3.75
N THR A 337 -3.88 13.34 -3.84
CA THR A 337 -2.69 12.83 -3.16
C THR A 337 -1.44 13.52 -3.69
N GLY A 338 -0.56 13.90 -2.76
CA GLY A 338 0.76 14.44 -3.10
C GLY A 338 1.83 13.36 -3.31
N PHE A 339 1.45 12.08 -3.33
CA PHE A 339 2.42 10.99 -3.41
C PHE A 339 1.87 9.82 -4.20
N ILE A 340 2.36 9.66 -5.44
CA ILE A 340 2.11 8.51 -6.31
C ILE A 340 3.46 8.09 -6.93
N GLU A 341 3.87 6.84 -6.72
CA GLU A 341 5.16 6.34 -7.19
C GLU A 341 5.12 4.87 -7.65
N MET A 342 6.22 4.43 -8.27
CA MET A 342 6.46 3.05 -8.68
C MET A 342 5.33 2.47 -9.55
N PRO A 343 4.99 3.13 -10.68
CA PRO A 343 3.95 2.62 -11.57
C PRO A 343 4.37 1.28 -12.16
N GLN A 344 3.39 0.40 -12.36
CA GLN A 344 3.53 -0.86 -13.05
C GLN A 344 2.30 -1.11 -13.91
N THR A 345 2.49 -1.25 -15.22
CA THR A 345 1.40 -1.47 -16.17
C THR A 345 1.00 -2.95 -16.21
N LEU A 346 -0.29 -3.19 -16.40
CA LEU A 346 -0.84 -4.53 -16.56
C LEU A 346 -1.18 -4.79 -18.04
N PRO A 347 -0.98 -6.02 -18.56
CA PRO A 347 -1.46 -6.44 -19.88
C PRO A 347 -3.00 -6.58 -19.89
N TRP A 348 -3.67 -5.45 -19.73
CA TRP A 348 -5.12 -5.32 -19.61
C TRP A 348 -5.81 -5.33 -20.97
N SER A 349 -6.99 -5.94 -21.05
CA SER A 349 -7.78 -6.04 -22.30
C SER A 349 -9.09 -5.24 -22.28
N GLY A 350 -9.41 -4.57 -21.16
CA GLY A 350 -10.55 -3.65 -21.09
C GLY A 350 -10.24 -2.28 -21.70
N SER A 351 -11.14 -1.30 -21.57
CA SER A 351 -10.87 0.05 -22.11
C SER A 351 -9.86 0.79 -21.24
N GLY A 352 -8.93 1.50 -21.89
CA GLY A 352 -7.88 2.22 -21.21
C GLY A 352 -6.74 1.33 -20.76
N VAL A 353 -5.88 1.91 -19.93
CA VAL A 353 -4.71 1.26 -19.33
C VAL A 353 -4.93 1.08 -17.84
N ALA A 354 -4.62 -0.12 -17.33
CA ALA A 354 -4.56 -0.40 -15.91
C ALA A 354 -3.11 -0.25 -15.39
N VAL A 355 -2.92 0.59 -14.37
CA VAL A 355 -1.62 0.86 -13.73
C VAL A 355 -1.71 0.61 -12.23
N LEU A 356 -0.92 -0.31 -11.70
CA LEU A 356 -0.68 -0.40 -10.26
C LEU A 356 0.35 0.65 -9.85
N ALA A 357 0.12 1.32 -8.73
CA ALA A 357 1.06 2.28 -8.17
C ALA A 357 0.98 2.27 -6.64
N ASN A 358 2.03 2.74 -5.99
CA ASN A 358 1.98 3.10 -4.58
C ASN A 358 1.43 4.52 -4.47
N MET A 359 0.42 4.75 -3.65
CA MET A 359 -0.14 6.09 -3.44
C MET A 359 -0.51 6.34 -1.99
N THR A 360 -0.36 7.59 -1.56
CA THR A 360 -0.72 7.99 -0.20
C THR A 360 -2.21 8.31 -0.12
N TYR A 361 -2.89 7.63 0.79
CA TYR A 361 -4.26 7.93 1.17
C TYR A 361 -4.31 8.64 2.52
N ASP A 362 -5.16 9.65 2.66
CA ASP A 362 -5.43 10.36 3.90
C ASP A 362 -6.36 9.52 4.80
N PHE A 363 -5.74 8.72 5.66
CA PHE A 363 -6.46 8.15 6.81
C PHE A 363 -6.47 9.16 7.93
N ARG A 364 -7.57 9.21 8.69
CA ARG A 364 -7.88 10.22 9.72
C ARG A 364 -6.69 10.87 10.42
N VAL A 365 -5.75 10.09 10.95
CA VAL A 365 -4.66 10.63 11.78
C VAL A 365 -3.30 10.49 11.10
N ASN A 366 -3.15 9.56 10.16
CA ASN A 366 -1.87 9.25 9.55
C ASN A 366 -2.07 8.90 8.07
N PRO A 367 -1.58 9.73 7.13
CA PRO A 367 -1.53 9.33 5.74
C PRO A 367 -0.73 8.03 5.59
N ARG A 368 -1.18 7.13 4.72
CA ARG A 368 -0.52 5.84 4.47
C ARG A 368 -0.35 5.60 2.99
N SER A 369 0.85 5.20 2.60
CA SER A 369 1.10 4.75 1.23
C SER A 369 0.69 3.30 1.08
N GLN A 370 -0.22 3.05 0.17
CA GLN A 370 -0.86 1.77 -0.09
C GLN A 370 -0.91 1.51 -1.59
N LEU A 371 -1.16 0.27 -1.95
CA LEU A 371 -1.40 -0.12 -3.33
C LEU A 371 -2.69 0.55 -3.86
N GLY A 372 -2.62 1.13 -5.04
CA GLY A 372 -3.80 1.53 -5.81
C GLY A 372 -3.71 1.07 -7.26
N LEU A 373 -4.88 0.78 -7.82
CA LEU A 373 -5.10 0.45 -9.23
C LEU A 373 -5.72 1.66 -9.91
N LEU A 374 -5.05 2.18 -10.93
CA LEU A 374 -5.45 3.34 -11.71
C LEU A 374 -5.93 2.88 -13.08
N MET A 375 -7.13 3.31 -13.47
CA MET A 375 -7.66 3.14 -14.82
C MET A 375 -7.49 4.46 -15.56
N VAL A 376 -6.64 4.47 -16.59
CA VAL A 376 -6.24 5.66 -17.33
C VAL A 376 -6.75 5.58 -18.75
N GLU A 377 -7.51 6.58 -19.21
CA GLU A 377 -8.02 6.69 -20.57
C GLU A 377 -7.51 8.01 -21.18
N ASN A 378 -6.94 7.97 -22.39
CA ASN A 378 -6.40 9.15 -23.09
C ASN A 378 -5.43 9.99 -22.22
N GLY A 379 -4.60 9.30 -21.42
CA GLY A 379 -3.64 9.93 -20.53
C GLY A 379 -4.22 10.45 -19.21
N GLN A 380 -5.54 10.44 -19.03
CA GLN A 380 -6.21 10.97 -17.84
C GLN A 380 -6.75 9.86 -16.95
N LEU A 381 -6.81 10.13 -15.63
CA LEU A 381 -7.43 9.21 -14.68
C LEU A 381 -8.94 9.12 -14.95
N ALA A 382 -9.41 7.96 -15.39
CA ALA A 382 -10.82 7.68 -15.61
C ALA A 382 -11.48 7.11 -14.35
N ALA A 383 -10.78 6.23 -13.64
CA ALA A 383 -11.23 5.64 -12.39
C ALA A 383 -10.05 5.09 -11.57
N TYR A 384 -10.29 4.78 -10.30
CA TYR A 384 -9.28 4.18 -9.44
C TYR A 384 -9.91 3.25 -8.41
N GLN A 385 -9.08 2.37 -7.87
CA GLN A 385 -9.48 1.39 -6.87
C GLN A 385 -8.33 1.13 -5.91
N GLN A 386 -8.64 0.74 -4.67
CA GLN A 386 -7.65 0.29 -3.70
C GLN A 386 -7.77 -1.24 -3.58
N PRO A 387 -6.82 -2.02 -4.13
CA PRO A 387 -6.89 -3.48 -4.07
C PRO A 387 -6.88 -4.02 -2.64
N ALA A 388 -6.04 -3.47 -1.77
CA ALA A 388 -5.90 -3.91 -0.39
C ALA A 388 -5.49 -2.76 0.53
N LEU A 389 -5.77 -2.92 1.83
CA LEU A 389 -5.28 -2.03 2.89
C LEU A 389 -4.52 -2.81 3.94
N THR A 390 -3.24 -2.52 4.05
CA THR A 390 -2.38 -3.02 5.11
C THR A 390 -2.12 -1.93 6.14
N ARG A 391 -1.33 -2.25 7.18
CA ARG A 391 -0.96 -1.26 8.22
C ARG A 391 0.30 -0.50 7.88
N GLN A 392 1.13 -1.10 7.03
CA GLN A 392 2.48 -0.66 6.77
C GLN A 392 2.55 0.06 5.43
N PHE A 393 3.70 0.67 5.16
CA PHE A 393 3.97 1.33 3.90
C PHE A 393 4.19 0.28 2.80
N SER A 394 3.30 0.25 1.81
CA SER A 394 3.41 -0.66 0.67
C SER A 394 4.42 -0.15 -0.36
N LEU A 395 5.14 -1.06 -1.00
CA LEU A 395 6.25 -0.80 -1.91
C LEU A 395 6.26 -1.82 -3.05
N HIS A 396 6.86 -1.41 -4.17
CA HIS A 396 7.13 -2.26 -5.33
C HIS A 396 5.92 -3.09 -5.78
N PRO A 397 4.81 -2.42 -6.13
CA PRO A 397 3.67 -3.13 -6.68
C PRO A 397 4.08 -3.90 -7.94
N THR A 398 3.63 -5.14 -8.03
CA THR A 398 3.77 -5.98 -9.21
C THR A 398 2.45 -6.67 -9.46
N GLY A 399 2.13 -6.92 -10.72
CA GLY A 399 0.82 -7.39 -11.11
C GLY A 399 0.89 -8.19 -12.40
N ALA A 400 -0.08 -9.08 -12.53
CA ALA A 400 -0.23 -9.96 -13.69
C ALA A 400 -1.71 -10.07 -14.02
N VAL A 401 -1.99 -10.37 -15.29
CA VAL A 401 -3.34 -10.71 -15.76
C VAL A 401 -3.30 -12.17 -16.19
N SER A 402 -4.17 -12.98 -15.63
CA SER A 402 -4.31 -14.38 -16.03
C SER A 402 -5.10 -14.51 -17.34
N PRO A 403 -5.02 -15.67 -18.04
CA PRO A 403 -5.73 -15.85 -19.31
C PRO A 403 -7.26 -15.67 -19.25
N ASP A 404 -7.87 -15.87 -18.07
CA ASP A 404 -9.28 -15.60 -17.79
C ASP A 404 -9.58 -14.11 -17.48
N GLY A 405 -8.60 -13.23 -17.70
CA GLY A 405 -8.71 -11.79 -17.51
C GLY A 405 -8.64 -11.34 -16.05
N GLN A 406 -8.37 -12.24 -15.10
CA GLN A 406 -8.34 -11.89 -13.68
C GLN A 406 -7.06 -11.14 -13.33
N LEU A 407 -7.21 -10.12 -12.50
CA LEU A 407 -6.10 -9.33 -12.01
C LEU A 407 -5.47 -10.00 -10.80
N HIS A 408 -4.15 -9.97 -10.76
CA HIS A 408 -3.34 -10.41 -9.63
C HIS A 408 -2.37 -9.29 -9.27
N ALA A 409 -2.20 -9.04 -7.97
CA ALA A 409 -1.26 -8.07 -7.46
C ALA A 409 -0.44 -8.67 -6.32
N ALA A 410 0.83 -8.29 -6.27
CA ALA A 410 1.76 -8.57 -5.20
C ALA A 410 2.56 -7.32 -4.86
N TRP A 411 2.94 -7.18 -3.60
CA TRP A 411 3.72 -6.04 -3.13
C TRP A 411 4.48 -6.42 -1.86
N ILE A 412 5.36 -5.55 -1.42
CA ILE A 412 6.03 -5.69 -0.13
C ILE A 412 5.63 -4.55 0.80
N ASP A 413 5.51 -4.85 2.08
CA ASP A 413 5.18 -3.90 3.13
C ASP A 413 6.36 -3.73 4.08
N LEU A 414 6.75 -2.49 4.40
CA LEU A 414 7.83 -2.22 5.35
C LEU A 414 7.37 -2.44 6.80
N GLU A 415 7.74 -3.57 7.41
CA GLU A 415 7.41 -3.89 8.80
C GLU A 415 8.36 -3.22 9.78
N SER A 416 9.66 -3.32 9.49
CA SER A 416 10.74 -2.69 10.25
C SER A 416 11.91 -2.37 9.31
N PRO A 417 12.87 -1.50 9.70
CA PRO A 417 13.99 -1.17 8.82
C PRO A 417 14.76 -2.42 8.36
N GLY A 418 14.58 -2.78 7.07
CA GLY A 418 15.20 -3.97 6.48
C GLY A 418 14.41 -5.27 6.67
N GLU A 419 13.14 -5.21 7.07
CA GLU A 419 12.22 -6.35 7.13
C GLU A 419 10.92 -5.98 6.40
N TYR A 420 10.54 -6.81 5.44
CA TYR A 420 9.39 -6.61 4.60
C TYR A 420 8.49 -7.86 4.61
N SER A 421 7.18 -7.64 4.69
CA SER A 421 6.18 -8.70 4.46
C SER A 421 5.79 -8.72 3.00
N VAL A 422 5.67 -9.90 2.40
CA VAL A 422 5.22 -10.07 1.01
C VAL A 422 3.73 -10.39 1.00
N TYR A 423 2.95 -9.64 0.23
CA TYR A 423 1.50 -9.79 0.13
C TYR A 423 1.07 -10.13 -1.30
N TYR A 424 -0.09 -10.79 -1.39
CA TYR A 424 -0.77 -11.13 -2.64
C TYR A 424 -2.29 -10.87 -2.55
N ALA A 425 -2.90 -10.35 -3.61
CA ALA A 425 -4.35 -10.20 -3.76
C ALA A 425 -4.77 -10.48 -5.21
N SER A 426 -6.05 -10.80 -5.43
CA SER A 426 -6.60 -11.03 -6.78
C SER A 426 -8.09 -10.72 -6.87
N THR A 427 -8.55 -10.41 -8.09
CA THR A 427 -9.98 -10.34 -8.44
C THR A 427 -10.60 -11.70 -8.75
N ARG A 428 -9.80 -12.76 -8.85
CA ARG A 428 -10.30 -14.10 -9.19
C ARG A 428 -11.34 -14.56 -8.16
N PRO A 429 -12.57 -14.96 -8.58
CA PRO A 429 -13.65 -15.26 -7.64
C PRO A 429 -13.31 -16.32 -6.57
N GLY A 430 -12.54 -17.34 -6.93
CA GLY A 430 -12.07 -18.36 -5.98
C GLY A 430 -11.18 -17.78 -4.88
N VAL A 431 -10.28 -16.86 -5.25
CA VAL A 431 -9.39 -16.14 -4.33
C VAL A 431 -10.19 -15.21 -3.43
N VAL A 432 -11.10 -14.42 -4.00
CA VAL A 432 -12.02 -13.54 -3.26
C VAL A 432 -12.80 -14.35 -2.23
N ALA A 433 -13.44 -15.44 -2.64
CA ALA A 433 -14.26 -16.27 -1.76
C ALA A 433 -13.45 -16.95 -0.64
N ALA A 434 -12.20 -17.36 -0.89
CA ALA A 434 -11.36 -18.01 0.12
C ALA A 434 -10.74 -17.02 1.10
N LEU A 435 -10.19 -15.92 0.58
CA LEU A 435 -9.48 -14.93 1.39
C LEU A 435 -10.41 -13.96 2.10
N ASP A 436 -11.64 -13.73 1.65
CA ASP A 436 -12.61 -12.85 2.33
C ASP A 436 -13.35 -13.52 3.49
N GLN A 437 -13.25 -14.84 3.63
CA GLN A 437 -13.82 -15.55 4.78
C GLN A 437 -13.18 -15.11 6.08
N ARG A 438 -13.94 -14.45 6.95
CA ARG A 438 -13.49 -14.07 8.29
C ARG A 438 -13.14 -15.31 9.11
N THR A 439 -11.90 -15.37 9.56
CA THR A 439 -11.42 -16.43 10.44
C THR A 439 -11.61 -16.04 11.92
N GLY A 440 -11.51 -17.02 12.82
CA GLY A 440 -11.45 -16.74 14.25
C GLY A 440 -10.24 -15.87 14.62
N ASN A 441 -9.13 -16.05 13.90
CA ASN A 441 -7.92 -15.24 14.07
C ASN A 441 -8.14 -13.78 13.67
N ASP A 442 -8.88 -13.52 12.59
CA ASP A 442 -9.27 -12.16 12.19
C ASP A 442 -10.05 -11.46 13.29
N THR A 443 -11.05 -12.14 13.85
CA THR A 443 -11.91 -11.57 14.90
C THR A 443 -11.12 -11.34 16.20
N PHE A 444 -10.19 -12.24 16.53
CA PHE A 444 -9.31 -12.09 17.67
C PHE A 444 -8.39 -10.89 17.50
N ASN A 445 -7.72 -10.77 16.34
CA ASN A 445 -6.84 -9.65 16.03
C ASN A 445 -7.62 -8.32 16.05
N ASP A 446 -8.78 -8.23 15.39
CA ASP A 446 -9.62 -7.03 15.44
C ASP A 446 -10.00 -6.63 16.88
N THR A 447 -10.24 -7.61 17.76
CA THR A 447 -10.56 -7.36 19.17
C THR A 447 -9.34 -6.87 19.96
N VAL A 448 -8.18 -7.48 19.74
CA VAL A 448 -6.91 -7.06 20.36
C VAL A 448 -6.53 -5.66 19.90
N ASP A 449 -6.66 -5.39 18.61
CA ASP A 449 -6.38 -4.10 18.00
C ASP A 449 -7.31 -3.02 18.54
N LEU A 450 -8.61 -3.32 18.66
CA LEU A 450 -9.56 -2.43 19.31
C LEU A 450 -9.17 -2.16 20.76
N ALA A 451 -8.85 -3.20 21.54
CA ALA A 451 -8.47 -3.05 22.94
C ALA A 451 -7.18 -2.25 23.11
N TRP A 452 -6.20 -2.46 22.23
CA TRP A 452 -4.95 -1.72 22.21
C TRP A 452 -5.14 -0.28 21.75
N GLY A 453 -6.00 -0.04 20.76
CA GLY A 453 -6.45 1.29 20.38
C GLY A 453 -7.14 2.03 21.54
N MET A 454 -8.03 1.37 22.26
CA MET A 454 -8.62 1.93 23.48
C MET A 454 -7.55 2.26 24.54
N ALA A 455 -6.55 1.39 24.70
CA ALA A 455 -5.44 1.61 25.62
C ALA A 455 -4.51 2.75 25.17
N SER A 456 -4.24 2.91 23.86
CA SER A 456 -3.43 4.01 23.33
C SER A 456 -4.09 5.37 23.58
N GLY A 457 -5.41 5.41 23.71
CA GLY A 457 -6.12 6.60 24.17
C GLY A 457 -5.61 7.16 25.50
N LEU A 458 -5.05 6.32 26.39
CA LEU A 458 -4.44 6.76 27.64
C LEU A 458 -3.25 7.71 27.44
N THR A 459 -2.62 7.74 26.25
CA THR A 459 -1.59 8.72 25.91
C THR A 459 -2.12 10.16 25.90
N LEU A 460 -3.44 10.35 25.77
CA LEU A 460 -4.13 11.65 25.84
C LEU A 460 -4.52 12.03 27.27
N LEU A 461 -4.17 11.22 28.27
CA LEU A 461 -4.44 11.53 29.67
C LEU A 461 -3.87 12.91 30.09
N PRO A 462 -2.64 13.32 29.70
CA PRO A 462 -2.14 14.66 30.01
C PRO A 462 -3.05 15.77 29.47
N LEU A 463 -3.55 15.60 28.25
CA LEU A 463 -4.47 16.55 27.62
C LEU A 463 -5.80 16.65 28.38
N SER A 464 -6.32 15.52 28.84
CA SER A 464 -7.52 15.46 29.68
C SER A 464 -7.31 16.15 31.03
N ILE A 465 -6.14 15.98 31.65
CA ILE A 465 -5.79 16.65 32.93
C ILE A 465 -5.71 18.16 32.73
N ILE A 466 -5.11 18.64 31.64
CA ILE A 466 -5.08 20.07 31.29
C ILE A 466 -6.51 20.60 31.12
N ALA A 467 -7.37 19.86 30.42
CA ALA A 467 -8.78 20.23 30.26
C ALA A 467 -9.54 20.32 31.59
N ALA A 468 -9.10 19.58 32.63
CA ALA A 468 -9.68 19.59 33.97
C ALA A 468 -9.28 20.78 34.84
N LEU A 469 -8.24 21.55 34.46
CA LEU A 469 -7.74 22.68 35.26
C LEU A 469 -8.84 23.68 35.67
N PRO A 470 -9.81 24.07 34.81
CA PRO A 470 -10.89 24.96 35.20
C PRO A 470 -11.73 24.41 36.36
N ILE A 471 -11.96 23.09 36.42
CA ILE A 471 -12.65 22.46 37.55
C ILE A 471 -11.86 22.71 38.83
N ILE A 472 -10.56 22.39 38.81
CA ILE A 472 -9.69 22.52 39.98
C ILE A 472 -9.66 23.98 40.46
N VAL A 473 -9.58 24.94 39.55
CA VAL A 473 -9.58 26.38 39.85
C VAL A 473 -10.90 26.82 40.48
N VAL A 474 -12.05 26.50 39.87
CA VAL A 474 -13.37 26.87 40.41
C VAL A 474 -13.58 26.26 41.79
N MET A 475 -13.24 24.98 41.96
CA MET A 475 -13.33 24.30 43.25
C MET A 475 -12.40 24.94 44.28
N GLY A 476 -11.15 25.23 43.92
CA GLY A 476 -10.18 25.89 44.79
C GLY A 476 -10.67 27.24 45.30
N ILE A 477 -11.17 28.10 44.39
CA ILE A 477 -11.75 29.41 44.75
C ILE A 477 -12.95 29.23 45.68
N TYR A 478 -13.84 28.27 45.39
CA TYR A 478 -15.02 28.00 46.23
C TYR A 478 -14.65 27.58 47.66
N TYR A 479 -13.65 26.70 47.82
CA TYR A 479 -13.20 26.26 49.15
C TYR A 479 -12.40 27.34 49.90
N ILE A 480 -11.55 28.11 49.21
CA ILE A 480 -10.76 29.20 49.83
C ILE A 480 -11.67 30.31 50.39
N THR A 481 -12.82 30.54 49.77
CA THR A 481 -13.81 31.51 50.25
C THR A 481 -14.63 31.04 51.46
N GLY A 482 -14.32 29.86 52.02
CA GLY A 482 -14.88 29.39 53.30
C GLY A 482 -16.27 28.75 53.20
N HIS A 483 -16.72 28.38 52.00
CA HIS A 483 -18.02 27.76 51.80
C HIS A 483 -18.01 26.25 52.13
N ASP A 484 -19.12 25.74 52.67
CA ASP A 484 -19.33 24.30 52.86
C ASP A 484 -19.51 23.61 51.49
N GLY A 485 -18.69 22.60 51.20
CA GLY A 485 -18.74 21.83 49.97
C GLY A 485 -19.90 20.83 49.86
N SER A 486 -20.81 20.75 50.84
CA SER A 486 -22.00 19.89 50.75
C SER A 486 -22.92 20.33 49.60
N LEU A 487 -23.23 19.43 48.67
CA LEU A 487 -24.16 19.67 47.55
C LEU A 487 -25.64 19.65 47.96
N ARG A 488 -25.96 19.06 49.12
CA ARG A 488 -27.36 19.00 49.62
C ARG A 488 -27.66 20.25 50.44
N GLY A 489 -28.65 21.02 49.98
CA GLY A 489 -29.14 22.21 50.69
C GLY A 489 -28.31 23.49 50.48
N ASN A 490 -27.22 23.43 49.70
CA ASN A 490 -26.38 24.59 49.39
C ASN A 490 -26.44 24.92 47.89
N LEU A 491 -27.20 25.96 47.54
CA LEU A 491 -27.33 26.46 46.16
C LEU A 491 -25.99 26.95 45.59
N GLY A 492 -25.11 27.51 46.43
CA GLY A 492 -23.79 27.98 46.01
C GLY A 492 -22.91 26.83 45.51
N ALA A 493 -22.91 25.69 46.21
CA ALA A 493 -22.13 24.51 45.81
C ALA A 493 -22.67 23.89 44.50
N GLN A 494 -24.00 23.89 44.32
CA GLN A 494 -24.64 23.43 43.09
C GLN A 494 -24.31 24.33 41.89
N PHE A 495 -24.36 25.65 42.09
CA PHE A 495 -23.98 26.62 41.06
C PHE A 495 -22.50 26.49 40.68
N ALA A 496 -21.60 26.41 41.68
CA ALA A 496 -20.18 26.20 41.46
C ALA A 496 -19.89 24.90 40.69
N LEU A 497 -20.63 23.81 40.96
CA LEU A 497 -20.55 22.57 40.21
C LEU A 497 -20.91 22.79 38.74
N VAL A 498 -22.07 23.40 38.46
CA VAL A 498 -22.54 23.65 37.09
C VAL A 498 -21.52 24.50 36.31
N VAL A 499 -21.02 25.58 36.92
CA VAL A 499 -20.00 26.44 36.31
C VAL A 499 -18.73 25.65 35.99
N ALA A 500 -18.24 24.83 36.92
CA ALA A 500 -17.05 24.00 36.70
C ALA A 500 -17.24 22.99 35.56
N LEU A 501 -18.42 22.35 35.47
CA LEU A 501 -18.73 21.41 34.40
C LEU A 501 -18.81 22.09 33.03
N VAL A 502 -19.45 23.26 32.95
CA VAL A 502 -19.54 24.03 31.69
C VAL A 502 -18.15 24.46 31.22
N LEU A 503 -17.33 25.00 32.14
CA LEU A 503 -15.95 25.38 31.81
C LEU A 503 -15.12 24.18 31.35
N TYR A 504 -15.21 23.06 32.05
CA TYR A 504 -14.54 21.82 31.65
C TYR A 504 -14.92 21.38 30.23
N LEU A 505 -16.22 21.25 29.95
CA LEU A 505 -16.69 20.80 28.64
C LEU A 505 -16.28 21.78 27.54
N THR A 506 -16.30 23.08 27.82
CA THR A 506 -15.84 24.11 26.88
C THR A 506 -14.35 23.98 26.60
N THR A 507 -13.53 23.84 27.66
CA THR A 507 -12.09 23.65 27.53
C THR A 507 -11.76 22.34 26.81
N LYS A 508 -12.47 21.26 27.09
CA LYS A 508 -12.35 19.99 26.37
C LYS A 508 -12.62 20.18 24.87
N LEU A 509 -13.70 20.85 24.49
CA LEU A 509 -14.02 21.12 23.09
C LEU A 509 -12.96 21.98 22.39
N ILE A 510 -12.37 22.95 23.09
CA ILE A 510 -11.30 23.80 22.53
C ILE A 510 -10.01 22.99 22.34
N ILE A 511 -9.60 22.23 23.36
CA ILE A 511 -8.32 21.53 23.37
C ILE A 511 -8.36 20.26 22.48
N MET A 512 -9.48 19.55 22.50
CA MET A 512 -9.67 18.28 21.79
C MET A 512 -10.55 18.41 20.55
N GLY A 513 -10.87 19.62 20.09
CA GLY A 513 -11.81 19.86 18.98
C GLY A 513 -11.49 19.02 17.74
N GLY A 514 -10.26 19.11 17.23
CA GLY A 514 -9.84 18.35 16.06
C GLY A 514 -9.91 16.82 16.24
N LEU A 515 -9.83 16.32 17.48
CA LEU A 515 -10.05 14.89 17.77
C LEU A 515 -11.56 14.56 17.81
N LEU A 516 -12.35 15.39 18.49
CA LEU A 516 -13.78 15.17 18.69
C LEU A 516 -14.60 15.29 17.41
N ASP A 517 -14.11 16.08 16.44
CA ASP A 517 -14.69 16.24 15.10
C ASP A 517 -14.69 14.94 14.29
N ARG A 518 -13.91 13.92 14.70
CA ARG A 518 -13.81 12.61 14.05
C ARG A 518 -14.19 11.48 15.02
N PRO A 519 -15.47 11.37 15.44
CA PRO A 519 -15.91 10.37 16.40
C PRO A 519 -15.69 8.93 15.89
N PRO A 520 -15.65 7.93 16.80
CA PRO A 520 -15.61 6.54 16.39
C PRO A 520 -16.82 6.18 15.52
N PHE A 521 -16.66 5.16 14.68
CA PHE A 521 -17.73 4.61 13.82
C PHE A 521 -18.24 5.54 12.70
N MET A 522 -17.57 6.65 12.36
CA MET A 522 -17.98 7.48 11.21
C MET A 522 -18.08 6.71 9.89
N ASN A 523 -17.33 5.62 9.73
CA ASN A 523 -17.38 4.77 8.55
C ASN A 523 -18.72 4.04 8.34
N VAL A 524 -19.55 3.92 9.38
CA VAL A 524 -20.90 3.33 9.27
C VAL A 524 -22.01 4.39 9.31
N VAL A 525 -21.64 5.65 9.53
CA VAL A 525 -22.58 6.76 9.60
C VAL A 525 -22.63 7.44 8.25
N PRO A 526 -23.83 7.65 7.64
CA PRO A 526 -23.92 8.39 6.40
C PRO A 526 -23.34 9.80 6.55
N GLU A 527 -22.69 10.31 5.52
CA GLU A 527 -22.00 11.60 5.55
C GLU A 527 -22.89 12.77 6.00
N SER A 528 -24.17 12.76 5.60
CA SER A 528 -25.16 13.77 6.03
C SER A 528 -25.36 13.83 7.56
N PHE A 529 -25.01 12.77 8.28
CA PHE A 529 -25.09 12.67 9.74
C PHE A 529 -23.74 12.80 10.42
N ALA A 530 -22.64 12.96 9.69
CA ALA A 530 -21.28 13.08 10.24
C ALA A 530 -21.17 14.10 11.38
N ILE A 531 -21.61 15.34 11.11
CA ILE A 531 -21.58 16.44 12.09
C ILE A 531 -22.48 16.11 13.28
N ALA A 532 -23.71 15.64 13.03
CA ALA A 532 -24.64 15.29 14.08
C ALA A 532 -24.09 14.16 14.97
N TRP A 533 -23.41 13.19 14.38
CA TRP A 533 -22.80 12.06 15.07
C TRP A 533 -21.66 12.48 16.00
N ALA A 534 -20.79 13.41 15.55
CA ALA A 534 -19.74 13.98 16.40
C ALA A 534 -20.31 14.61 17.67
N TRP A 535 -21.40 15.36 17.53
CA TRP A 535 -22.13 15.92 18.68
C TRP A 535 -22.81 14.84 19.52
N ILE A 536 -23.49 13.87 18.91
CA ILE A 536 -24.18 12.80 19.62
C ILE A 536 -23.21 12.01 20.50
N VAL A 537 -22.05 11.60 19.96
CA VAL A 537 -21.04 10.85 20.72
C VAL A 537 -20.50 11.68 21.87
N SER A 538 -20.14 12.95 21.63
CA SER A 538 -19.64 13.86 22.66
C SER A 538 -20.66 14.08 23.79
N VAL A 539 -21.93 14.30 23.42
CA VAL A 539 -23.04 14.49 24.37
C VAL A 539 -23.35 13.20 25.12
N ALA A 540 -23.29 12.04 24.46
CA ALA A 540 -23.51 10.75 25.11
C ALA A 540 -22.44 10.47 26.17
N ILE A 541 -21.16 10.75 25.88
CA ILE A 541 -20.06 10.63 26.83
C ILE A 541 -20.30 11.52 28.06
N ALA A 542 -20.58 12.81 27.84
CA ALA A 542 -20.89 13.75 28.91
C ALA A 542 -22.15 13.34 29.70
N GLY A 543 -23.16 12.79 29.02
CA GLY A 543 -24.38 12.26 29.62
C GLY A 543 -24.12 11.08 30.55
N ILE A 544 -23.26 10.13 30.17
CA ILE A 544 -22.86 8.99 31.00
C ILE A 544 -22.11 9.48 32.25
N ALA A 545 -21.21 10.46 32.09
CA ALA A 545 -20.51 11.09 33.19
C ALA A 545 -21.48 11.81 34.15
N LEU A 546 -22.46 12.53 33.60
CA LEU A 546 -23.50 13.23 34.36
C LEU A 546 -24.35 12.25 35.17
N VAL A 547 -24.82 11.17 34.55
CA VAL A 547 -25.62 10.13 35.22
C VAL A 547 -24.82 9.50 36.36
N SER A 548 -23.54 9.18 36.13
CA SER A 548 -22.65 8.61 37.15
C SER A 548 -22.49 9.55 38.36
N MET A 549 -22.28 10.83 38.10
CA MET A 549 -22.23 11.87 39.14
C MET A 549 -23.56 12.01 39.90
N LEU A 550 -24.70 12.00 39.20
CA LEU A 550 -26.03 12.11 39.80
C LEU A 550 -26.36 10.89 40.69
N ILE A 551 -25.96 9.69 40.27
CA ILE A 551 -26.08 8.47 41.09
C ILE A 551 -25.26 8.63 42.37
N TYR A 552 -24.03 9.13 42.28
CA TYR A 552 -23.20 9.42 43.45
C TYR A 552 -23.88 10.42 44.41
N ILE A 553 -24.42 11.53 43.90
CA ILE A 553 -25.11 12.55 44.70
C ILE A 553 -26.35 11.98 45.40
N ARG A 554 -27.12 11.12 44.71
CA ARG A 554 -28.32 10.49 45.26
C ARG A 554 -28.00 9.47 46.35
N ARG A 555 -26.95 8.65 46.17
CA ARG A 555 -26.61 7.56 47.11
C ARG A 555 -25.92 8.03 48.39
N ASN A 556 -25.23 9.17 48.38
CA ASN A 556 -24.47 9.65 49.54
C ASN A 556 -25.28 10.61 50.42
N LYS A 557 -25.21 10.44 51.74
CA LYS A 557 -25.92 11.32 52.71
C LYS A 557 -25.36 12.75 52.72
N ARG A 558 -24.05 12.88 52.49
CA ARG A 558 -23.31 14.16 52.42
C ARG A 558 -22.46 14.17 51.14
N PRO A 559 -23.06 14.43 49.97
CA PRO A 559 -22.30 14.48 48.72
C PRO A 559 -21.45 15.75 48.68
N GLU A 560 -20.14 15.57 48.54
CA GLU A 560 -19.17 16.67 48.43
C GLU A 560 -19.01 17.13 46.97
N LEU A 561 -18.92 18.45 46.81
CA LEU A 561 -18.73 19.16 45.54
C LEU A 561 -17.49 18.67 44.77
N LEU A 562 -16.31 18.64 45.40
CA LEU A 562 -15.07 18.19 44.75
C LEU A 562 -15.17 16.75 44.25
N LYS A 563 -15.70 15.83 45.07
CA LYS A 563 -15.85 14.42 44.71
C LYS A 563 -16.82 14.23 43.54
N ALA A 564 -17.91 15.00 43.49
CA ALA A 564 -18.86 14.95 42.38
C ALA A 564 -18.21 15.43 41.07
N ALA A 565 -17.51 16.58 41.12
CA ALA A 565 -16.83 17.14 39.95
C ALA A 565 -15.71 16.22 39.43
N LEU A 566 -14.88 15.67 40.33
CA LEU A 566 -13.83 14.71 39.97
C LEU A 566 -14.39 13.41 39.40
N LEU A 567 -15.53 12.92 39.92
CA LEU A 567 -16.18 11.73 39.36
C LEU A 567 -16.71 11.99 37.94
N PHE A 568 -17.34 13.14 37.70
CA PHE A 568 -17.76 13.52 36.36
C PHE A 568 -16.56 13.56 35.41
N PHE A 569 -15.51 14.30 35.78
CA PHE A 569 -14.29 14.41 35.00
C PHE A 569 -13.68 13.03 34.69
N ALA A 570 -13.51 12.19 35.71
CA ALA A 570 -12.89 10.88 35.54
C ALA A 570 -13.66 9.97 34.58
N VAL A 571 -15.00 9.97 34.64
CA VAL A 571 -15.84 9.17 33.73
C VAL A 571 -15.82 9.76 32.32
N ASP A 572 -15.99 11.07 32.17
CA ASP A 572 -15.97 11.74 30.86
C ASP A 572 -14.62 11.56 30.16
N ALA A 573 -13.52 11.82 30.88
CA ALA A 573 -12.18 11.62 30.38
C ALA A 573 -11.96 10.15 30.02
N LEU A 574 -12.24 9.20 30.91
CA LEU A 574 -12.05 7.77 30.63
C LEU A 574 -12.83 7.33 29.38
N MET A 575 -14.09 7.72 29.25
CA MET A 575 -14.91 7.37 28.08
C MET A 575 -14.37 8.02 26.80
N THR A 576 -13.92 9.28 26.88
CA THR A 576 -13.28 9.96 25.75
C THR A 576 -12.00 9.24 25.33
N LEU A 577 -11.14 8.91 26.29
CA LEU A 577 -9.87 8.21 26.05
C LEU A 577 -10.13 6.83 25.43
N LEU A 578 -11.09 6.06 25.95
CA LEU A 578 -11.40 4.74 25.42
C LEU A 578 -12.02 4.81 24.02
N LEU A 579 -12.97 5.71 23.78
CA LEU A 579 -13.69 5.78 22.51
C LEU A 579 -12.89 6.42 21.38
N TYR A 580 -12.04 7.40 21.70
CA TYR A 580 -11.18 8.08 20.73
C TYR A 580 -9.75 7.57 20.71
N GLY A 581 -9.39 6.62 21.58
CA GLY A 581 -8.08 5.97 21.54
C GLY A 581 -7.80 5.24 20.21
N PRO A 582 -8.73 4.44 19.67
CA PRO A 582 -8.52 3.68 18.43
C PRO A 582 -8.14 4.53 17.22
N THR A 583 -8.60 5.79 17.15
CA THR A 583 -8.27 6.67 16.03
C THR A 583 -6.76 6.97 15.94
N PHE A 584 -6.01 6.88 17.04
CA PHE A 584 -4.55 7.06 17.03
C PHE A 584 -3.78 5.81 16.60
N TYR A 585 -4.41 4.63 16.71
CA TYR A 585 -3.79 3.36 16.34
C TYR A 585 -4.11 2.93 14.90
N GLY A 586 -4.87 3.77 14.17
CA GLY A 586 -4.93 3.73 12.71
C GLY A 586 -6.19 3.14 12.08
N GLU A 587 -7.35 3.43 12.65
CA GLU A 587 -8.68 3.27 12.03
C GLU A 587 -9.29 4.58 11.51
#